data_AF-A0A6C2DQS7-F1
#
_entry.id   AF-A0A6C2DQS7-F1
#
_cell.length_a   1.000
_cell.length_b   1.000
_cell.length_c   1.000
_cell.angle_alpha   90.00
_cell.angle_beta   90.00
_cell.angle_gamma   90.00
#
_symmetry.space_group_name_H-M   'P 1'
#
loop_
_entity.id
_entity.type
_entity.pdbx_description
1 polymer ?
#
loop_
_entity_poly.entity_id
_entity_poly.type
_entity_poly.pdbx_seq_one_letter_code
_entity_poly.pdbx_strand_id
1 'polypeptide(L)'
;MDAQTERMFAISTIDDPVLARQLYVDMESSLPINVRITERGFQGLKEQGVNVSDPDQVYEIDKLFYSSDMGGILCTLITKAGEASKDDKNVGAFVMSLTHLRLDSSHPLATRIKEYQKKRNTRLAIANSGKPLKPIKSKKNQKGFGA
;
A
#
# COMPACT_ATOMS: atom_id res chain seq x y z
N MET A 1 -8.96 -0.43 14.03
CA MET A 1 -8.35 -1.74 13.69
C MET A 1 -8.93 -2.86 14.55
N ASP A 2 -9.38 -3.94 13.92
CA ASP A 2 -9.97 -5.12 14.58
C ASP A 2 -8.94 -6.23 14.90
N ALA A 3 -9.38 -7.25 15.65
CA ALA A 3 -8.54 -8.36 16.09
C ALA A 3 -8.04 -9.28 14.95
N GLN A 4 -8.77 -9.38 13.84
CA GLN A 4 -8.36 -10.19 12.70
C GLN A 4 -7.21 -9.50 11.95
N THR A 5 -7.30 -8.19 11.76
CA THR A 5 -6.26 -7.35 11.16
C THR A 5 -4.97 -7.43 11.98
N GLU A 6 -5.06 -7.36 13.32
CA GLU A 6 -3.90 -7.52 14.22
C GLU A 6 -3.23 -8.90 14.07
N ARG A 7 -4.02 -9.98 13.97
CA ARG A 7 -3.49 -11.32 13.71
C ARG A 7 -2.79 -11.41 12.36
N MET A 8 -3.33 -10.77 11.32
CA MET A 8 -2.73 -10.76 9.99
C MET A 8 -1.35 -10.08 9.98
N PHE A 9 -1.17 -8.98 10.75
CA PHE A 9 0.15 -8.39 10.94
C PHE A 9 1.10 -9.35 11.63
N ALA A 10 0.68 -9.99 12.72
CA ALA A 10 1.53 -10.87 13.51
C ALA A 10 2.08 -12.08 12.74
N ILE A 11 1.34 -12.59 11.74
CA ILE A 11 1.75 -13.75 10.93
C ILE A 11 2.46 -13.37 9.63
N SER A 12 2.57 -12.08 9.31
CA SER A 12 3.18 -11.60 8.07
C SER A 12 4.65 -12.03 7.98
N THR A 13 5.03 -12.62 6.85
CA THR A 13 6.43 -12.95 6.55
C THR A 13 7.05 -11.94 5.59
N ILE A 14 6.24 -11.15 4.88
CA ILE A 14 6.68 -10.14 3.93
C ILE A 14 6.84 -8.79 4.62
N ASP A 15 5.94 -8.40 5.53
CA ASP A 15 6.00 -7.09 6.17
C ASP A 15 6.57 -7.16 7.59
N ASP A 16 7.28 -6.12 8.00
CA ASP A 16 7.63 -5.96 9.42
C ASP A 16 6.34 -5.65 10.20
N PRO A 17 5.91 -6.52 11.13
CA PRO A 17 4.62 -6.39 11.79
C PRO A 17 4.47 -5.09 12.59
N VAL A 18 5.57 -4.57 13.15
CA VAL A 18 5.55 -3.34 13.93
C VAL A 18 5.47 -2.13 13.01
N LEU A 19 6.36 -2.08 12.00
CA LEU A 19 6.44 -0.92 11.10
C LEU A 19 5.22 -0.82 10.18
N ALA A 20 4.73 -1.95 9.66
CA ALA A 20 3.56 -1.98 8.77
C ALA A 20 2.28 -1.63 9.53
N ARG A 21 2.11 -2.16 10.76
CA ARG A 21 0.99 -1.78 11.63
C ARG A 21 1.00 -0.30 11.96
N GLN A 22 2.15 0.26 12.33
CA GLN A 22 2.25 1.70 12.62
C GLN A 22 1.93 2.54 11.38
N LEU A 23 2.46 2.17 10.21
CA LEU A 23 2.13 2.85 8.96
C LEU A 23 0.63 2.77 8.66
N TYR A 24 0.00 1.61 8.84
CA TYR A 24 -1.43 1.42 8.61
C TYR A 24 -2.27 2.36 9.48
N VAL A 25 -1.99 2.44 10.79
CA VAL A 25 -2.70 3.33 11.72
C VAL A 25 -2.51 4.81 11.35
N ASP A 26 -1.28 5.20 10.98
CA ASP A 26 -1.00 6.58 10.59
C ASP A 26 -1.70 6.94 9.28
N MET A 27 -1.78 6.00 8.34
CA MET A 27 -2.54 6.19 7.10
C MET A 27 -4.05 6.26 7.36
N GLU A 28 -4.63 5.39 8.19
CA GLU A 28 -6.05 5.45 8.59
C GLU A 28 -6.40 6.83 9.16
N SER A 29 -5.51 7.37 9.99
CA SER A 29 -5.69 8.70 10.61
C SER A 29 -5.52 9.87 9.64
N SER A 30 -4.96 9.62 8.46
CA SER A 30 -4.70 10.64 7.43
C SER A 30 -5.70 10.57 6.26
N LEU A 31 -6.70 9.69 6.32
CA LEU A 31 -7.70 9.57 5.26
C LEU A 31 -8.59 10.83 5.18
N PRO A 32 -8.98 11.27 3.96
CA PRO A 32 -8.62 10.71 2.65
C PRO A 32 -7.21 11.11 2.19
N ILE A 33 -6.53 10.21 1.45
CA ILE A 33 -5.18 10.44 0.91
C ILE A 33 -5.21 10.48 -0.62
N ASN A 34 -4.72 11.57 -1.21
CA ASN A 34 -4.57 11.70 -2.66
C ASN A 34 -3.40 10.85 -3.17
N VAL A 35 -3.65 10.03 -4.19
CA VAL A 35 -2.66 9.13 -4.80
C VAL A 35 -2.80 9.07 -6.31
N ARG A 36 -1.74 8.64 -6.98
CA ARG A 36 -1.76 8.23 -8.39
C ARG A 36 -1.37 6.76 -8.50
N ILE A 37 -1.81 6.10 -9.56
CA ILE A 37 -1.37 4.74 -9.84
C ILE A 37 0.03 4.78 -10.47
N THR A 38 0.88 3.82 -10.11
CA THR A 38 2.21 3.66 -10.75
C THR A 38 2.06 3.00 -12.12
N GLU A 39 3.03 3.16 -13.01
CA GLU A 39 3.05 2.47 -14.32
C GLU A 39 2.84 0.94 -14.19
N ARG A 40 3.47 0.31 -13.19
CA ARG A 40 3.27 -1.11 -12.90
C ARG A 40 1.83 -1.43 -12.47
N GLY A 41 1.21 -0.54 -11.71
CA GLY A 41 -0.20 -0.66 -11.34
C GLY A 41 -1.13 -0.55 -12.55
N PHE A 42 -0.85 0.39 -13.46
CA PHE A 42 -1.58 0.54 -14.72
C PHE A 42 -1.51 -0.70 -15.59
N GLN A 43 -0.31 -1.26 -15.75
CA GLN A 43 -0.11 -2.50 -16.50
C GLN A 43 -0.92 -3.65 -15.88
N GLY A 44 -0.93 -3.77 -14.55
CA GLY A 44 -1.74 -4.77 -13.85
C GLY A 44 -3.25 -4.58 -14.05
N LEU A 45 -3.74 -3.35 -14.01
CA LEU A 45 -5.16 -3.05 -14.30
C LEU A 45 -5.53 -3.42 -15.73
N LYS A 46 -4.66 -3.09 -16.70
CA LYS A 46 -4.86 -3.43 -18.12
C LYS A 46 -4.92 -4.93 -18.35
N GLU A 47 -4.04 -5.70 -17.69
CA GLU A 47 -4.06 -7.17 -17.72
C GLU A 47 -5.35 -7.76 -17.13
N GLN A 48 -5.96 -7.07 -16.17
CA GLN A 48 -7.25 -7.41 -15.57
C GLN A 48 -8.46 -6.93 -16.39
N GLY A 49 -8.25 -6.30 -17.55
CA GLY A 49 -9.31 -5.73 -18.38
C GLY A 49 -9.93 -4.45 -17.81
N VAL A 50 -9.32 -3.86 -16.78
CA VAL A 50 -9.71 -2.55 -16.24
C VAL A 50 -8.97 -1.49 -17.05
N ASN A 51 -9.71 -0.77 -17.88
CA ASN A 51 -9.15 0.31 -18.69
C ASN A 51 -9.21 1.61 -17.89
N VAL A 52 -8.06 2.15 -17.50
CA VAL A 52 -7.96 3.47 -16.89
C VAL A 52 -7.38 4.41 -17.93
N SER A 53 -8.12 5.48 -18.21
CA SER A 53 -7.91 6.33 -19.37
C SER A 53 -6.74 7.32 -19.22
N ASP A 54 -6.44 7.75 -17.99
CA ASP A 54 -5.43 8.76 -17.70
C ASP A 54 -4.39 8.27 -16.65
N PRO A 55 -3.09 8.18 -17.01
CA PRO A 55 -2.03 7.82 -16.09
C PRO A 55 -1.80 8.81 -14.94
N ASP A 56 -2.19 10.08 -15.12
CA ASP A 56 -2.00 11.16 -14.15
C ASP A 56 -3.25 11.45 -13.31
N GLN A 57 -4.34 10.71 -13.56
CA GLN A 57 -5.57 10.76 -12.77
C GLN A 57 -5.27 10.61 -11.28
N VAL A 58 -5.80 11.54 -10.50
CA VAL A 58 -5.69 11.52 -9.04
C VAL A 58 -6.89 10.73 -8.47
N TYR A 59 -6.58 9.82 -7.56
CA TYR A 59 -7.54 9.04 -6.80
C TYR A 59 -7.46 9.41 -5.32
N GLU A 60 -8.55 9.21 -4.60
CA GLU A 60 -8.56 9.26 -3.15
C GLU A 60 -8.59 7.86 -2.57
N ILE A 61 -7.74 7.62 -1.59
CA ILE A 61 -7.89 6.47 -0.70
C ILE A 61 -8.97 6.82 0.33
N ASP A 62 -10.08 6.08 0.33
CA ASP A 62 -11.17 6.26 1.30
C ASP A 62 -11.14 5.20 2.43
N LYS A 63 -10.60 4.01 2.15
CA LYS A 63 -10.53 2.89 3.09
C LYS A 63 -9.24 2.09 2.93
N LEU A 64 -8.83 1.46 4.03
CA LEU A 64 -7.67 0.60 4.11
C LEU A 64 -8.03 -0.78 4.63
N PHE A 65 -7.41 -1.81 4.05
CA PHE A 65 -7.46 -3.18 4.55
C PHE A 65 -6.04 -3.72 4.64
N TYR A 66 -5.81 -4.69 5.52
CA TYR A 66 -4.57 -5.44 5.53
C TYR A 66 -4.81 -6.88 5.12
N SER A 67 -4.03 -7.37 4.16
CA SER A 67 -4.14 -8.72 3.59
C SER A 67 -2.82 -9.48 3.69
N SER A 68 -2.07 -9.25 4.77
CA SER A 68 -0.84 -9.98 5.11
C SER A 68 0.12 -10.14 3.90
N ASP A 69 0.67 -11.33 3.68
CA ASP A 69 1.59 -11.60 2.57
C ASP A 69 0.92 -11.53 1.20
N MET A 70 -0.38 -11.84 1.11
CA MET A 70 -1.14 -11.84 -0.15
C MET A 70 -1.22 -10.45 -0.79
N GLY A 71 -1.55 -9.42 0.00
CA GLY A 71 -1.83 -8.09 -0.53
C GLY A 71 -1.16 -6.94 0.22
N GLY A 72 -0.70 -7.17 1.45
CA GLY A 72 -0.15 -6.12 2.31
C GLY A 72 -1.22 -5.10 2.66
N ILE A 73 -0.84 -3.83 2.71
CA ILE A 73 -1.81 -2.73 2.84
C ILE A 73 -2.54 -2.55 1.51
N LEU A 74 -3.84 -2.82 1.52
CA LEU A 74 -4.76 -2.61 0.41
C LEU A 74 -5.52 -1.30 0.61
N CYS A 75 -5.71 -0.57 -0.47
CA CYS A 75 -6.35 0.74 -0.48
C CYS A 75 -7.56 0.67 -1.42
N THR A 76 -8.73 1.08 -0.96
CA THR A 76 -9.85 1.36 -1.85
C THR A 76 -9.63 2.74 -2.48
N LEU A 77 -9.67 2.79 -3.80
CA LEU A 77 -9.49 3.99 -4.60
C LEU A 77 -10.84 4.42 -5.17
N ILE A 78 -11.16 5.69 -4.97
CA ILE A 78 -12.31 6.36 -5.59
C ILE A 78 -11.81 7.55 -6.42
N THR A 79 -12.52 7.86 -7.51
CA THR A 79 -12.30 9.10 -8.26
C THR A 79 -12.95 10.25 -7.51
N LYS A 80 -12.36 11.45 -7.61
CA LYS A 80 -13.02 12.66 -7.10
C LYS A 80 -14.31 12.91 -7.86
N ALA A 81 -15.37 13.25 -7.13
CA ALA A 81 -16.67 13.57 -7.71
C ALA A 81 -16.50 14.68 -8.77
N GLY A 82 -16.83 14.36 -10.03
CA GLY A 82 -16.71 15.28 -11.17
C GLY A 82 -15.54 15.02 -12.12
N GLU A 83 -14.59 14.15 -11.77
CA GLU A 83 -13.44 13.78 -12.63
C GLU A 83 -13.61 12.43 -13.33
N ALA A 84 -14.70 11.70 -13.06
CA ALA A 84 -14.99 10.43 -13.75
C ALA A 84 -15.21 10.67 -15.24
N SER A 85 -14.30 10.17 -16.09
CA SER A 85 -14.45 10.25 -17.53
C SER A 85 -15.65 9.41 -17.98
N LYS A 86 -16.41 9.87 -18.99
CA LYS A 86 -17.64 9.21 -19.44
C LYS A 86 -17.41 7.80 -20.02
N ASP A 87 -16.16 7.44 -20.30
CA ASP A 87 -15.76 6.14 -20.84
C ASP A 87 -15.33 5.14 -19.75
N ASP A 88 -15.19 5.60 -18.50
CA ASP A 88 -14.82 4.79 -17.35
C ASP A 88 -16.03 4.00 -16.80
N LYS A 89 -16.55 3.07 -17.61
CA LYS A 89 -17.74 2.25 -17.32
C LYS A 89 -17.66 1.37 -16.06
N ASN A 90 -16.56 1.39 -15.31
CA ASN A 90 -16.32 0.56 -14.12
C ASN A 90 -15.57 1.26 -12.96
N VAL A 91 -15.34 2.58 -13.01
CA VAL A 91 -14.50 3.27 -12.00
C VAL A 91 -15.34 3.77 -10.82
N GLY A 92 -16.13 2.87 -10.23
CA GLY A 92 -16.97 3.19 -9.06
C GLY A 92 -16.21 3.11 -7.74
N ALA A 93 -15.30 2.15 -7.62
CA ALA A 93 -14.29 1.99 -6.58
C ALA A 93 -13.50 0.73 -6.93
N PHE A 94 -12.18 0.72 -6.75
CA PHE A 94 -11.39 -0.50 -6.89
C PHE A 94 -10.33 -0.61 -5.80
N VAL A 95 -9.90 -1.84 -5.50
CA VAL A 95 -8.95 -2.11 -4.43
C VAL A 95 -7.58 -2.38 -5.03
N MET A 96 -6.55 -1.70 -4.54
CA MET A 96 -5.17 -1.84 -5.02
C MET A 96 -4.20 -1.92 -3.85
N SER A 97 -3.13 -2.74 -3.99
CA SER A 97 -2.05 -2.75 -2.99
C SER A 97 -1.30 -1.42 -3.02
N LEU A 98 -0.92 -0.94 -1.82
CA LEU A 98 -0.13 0.27 -1.64
C LEU A 98 1.17 0.25 -2.45
N THR A 99 1.73 -0.91 -2.78
CA THR A 99 2.93 -1.06 -3.64
C THR A 99 2.74 -0.59 -5.07
N HIS A 100 1.50 -0.45 -5.54
CA HIS A 100 1.18 0.01 -6.89
C HIS A 100 0.76 1.49 -6.94
N LEU A 101 0.82 2.20 -5.81
CA LEU A 101 0.41 3.59 -5.69
C LEU A 101 1.63 4.51 -5.54
N ARG A 102 1.48 5.76 -5.97
CA ARG A 102 2.43 6.84 -5.75
C ARG A 102 1.71 7.96 -5.01
N LEU A 103 2.20 8.29 -3.83
CA LEU A 103 1.79 9.48 -3.11
C LEU A 103 2.54 10.71 -3.62
N ASP A 104 1.90 11.87 -3.47
CA ASP A 104 2.57 13.16 -3.62
C ASP A 104 3.67 13.31 -2.55
N SER A 105 4.84 13.82 -2.97
CA SER A 105 5.99 14.01 -2.08
C SER A 105 5.74 15.01 -0.95
N SER A 106 4.74 15.88 -1.08
CA SER A 106 4.34 16.83 -0.04
C SER A 106 3.60 16.18 1.14
N HIS A 107 3.10 14.95 0.99
CA HIS A 107 2.35 14.29 2.05
C HIS A 107 3.28 13.86 3.21
N PRO A 108 2.91 14.09 4.49
CA PRO A 108 3.76 13.76 5.64
C PRO A 108 4.20 12.29 5.72
N LEU A 109 3.37 11.37 5.20
CA LEU A 109 3.66 9.94 5.17
C LEU A 109 4.42 9.47 3.91
N ALA A 110 4.70 10.35 2.94
CA ALA A 110 5.26 9.97 1.64
C ALA A 110 6.57 9.15 1.78
N THR A 111 7.48 9.60 2.63
CA THR A 111 8.75 8.90 2.89
C THR A 111 8.54 7.51 3.47
N ARG A 112 7.67 7.38 4.48
CA ARG A 112 7.40 6.10 5.15
C ARG A 112 6.67 5.12 4.24
N ILE A 113 5.74 5.60 3.42
CA ILE A 113 5.07 4.79 2.41
C ILE A 113 6.07 4.30 1.38
N LYS A 114 6.94 5.17 0.86
CA LYS A 114 7.99 4.78 -0.09
C LYS A 114 8.94 3.73 0.48
N GLU A 115 9.30 3.84 1.76
CA GLU A 115 10.10 2.82 2.44
C GLU A 115 9.37 1.48 2.57
N TYR A 116 8.09 1.49 2.95
CA TYR A 116 7.26 0.29 3.01
C TYR A 116 7.20 -0.39 1.64
N GLN A 117 6.85 0.37 0.59
CA GLN A 117 6.75 -0.13 -0.78
C GLN A 117 8.07 -0.76 -1.24
N LYS A 118 9.21 -0.09 -1.00
CA LYS A 118 10.53 -0.61 -1.34
C LYS A 118 10.82 -1.93 -0.61
N LYS A 119 10.67 -1.97 0.72
CA LYS A 119 10.94 -3.17 1.53
C LYS A 119 10.06 -4.35 1.10
N ARG A 120 8.77 -4.11 0.92
CA ARG A 120 7.81 -5.12 0.48
C ARG A 120 8.14 -5.64 -0.92
N ASN A 121 8.39 -4.76 -1.89
CA ASN A 121 8.75 -5.17 -3.25
C ASN A 121 10.03 -6.01 -3.29
N THR A 122 11.05 -5.67 -2.49
CA THR A 122 12.26 -6.50 -2.36
C THR A 122 11.95 -7.87 -1.78
N ARG A 123 11.12 -7.97 -0.75
CA ARG A 123 10.77 -9.26 -0.13
C ARG A 123 9.89 -10.12 -1.04
N LEU A 124 8.93 -9.52 -1.74
CA LEU A 124 8.14 -10.20 -2.77
C LEU A 124 9.05 -10.76 -3.89
N ALA A 125 10.04 -9.99 -4.35
CA ALA A 125 10.98 -10.47 -5.36
C ALA A 125 11.81 -11.68 -4.86
N ILE A 126 12.24 -11.68 -3.60
CA ILE A 126 12.95 -12.83 -3.01
C ILE A 126 12.03 -14.03 -2.91
N ALA A 127 10.82 -13.87 -2.38
CA ALA A 127 9.83 -14.94 -2.24
C ALA A 127 9.48 -15.57 -3.60
N ASN A 128 9.23 -14.74 -4.62
CA ASN A 128 8.92 -15.18 -5.97
C ASN A 128 10.10 -15.87 -6.66
N SER A 129 11.34 -15.63 -6.22
CA SER A 129 12.52 -16.33 -6.73
C SER A 129 12.72 -17.74 -6.15
N GLY A 130 11.86 -18.17 -5.22
CA GLY A 130 11.98 -19.45 -4.50
C GLY A 130 13.06 -19.48 -3.42
N LYS A 131 13.75 -18.36 -3.18
CA LYS A 131 14.75 -18.24 -2.11
C LYS A 131 14.07 -18.08 -0.74
N PRO A 132 14.59 -18.71 0.32
CA PRO A 132 14.03 -18.55 1.65
C PRO A 132 14.18 -17.10 2.13
N LEU A 133 13.10 -16.56 2.68
CA LEU A 133 13.12 -15.25 3.31
C LEU A 133 13.88 -15.31 4.63
N LYS A 134 14.82 -14.38 4.83
CA LYS A 134 15.41 -14.18 6.15
C LYS A 134 14.33 -13.67 7.12
N PRO A 135 14.34 -14.12 8.39
CA PRO A 135 13.47 -13.59 9.43
C PRO A 135 13.61 -12.07 9.53
N ILE A 136 12.48 -11.38 9.72
CA ILE A 136 12.48 -9.94 9.89
C ILE A 136 13.04 -9.61 11.26
N LYS A 137 14.21 -8.96 11.28
CA LYS A 137 14.76 -8.38 12.51
C LYS A 137 14.07 -7.03 12.70
N SER A 138 13.05 -6.99 13.57
CA SER A 138 12.44 -5.72 13.94
C SER A 138 13.50 -4.85 14.60
N LYS A 139 13.69 -3.63 14.08
CA LYS A 139 14.50 -2.63 14.79
C LYS A 139 13.70 -2.20 16.01
N LYS A 140 13.84 -2.91 17.14
CA LYS A 140 13.54 -2.30 18.45
C LYS A 140 14.35 -1.02 18.50
N ASN A 141 13.67 0.12 18.70
CA ASN A 141 14.29 1.42 18.86
C ASN A 141 15.54 1.29 19.73
N GLN A 142 16.73 1.42 19.13
CA GLN A 142 17.96 1.63 19.88
C GLN A 142 17.91 3.07 20.43
N LYS A 143 17.08 3.29 21.45
CA LYS A 143 17.33 4.33 22.44
C LYS A 143 17.97 3.64 23.64
N GLY A 144 19.22 3.25 23.47
CA GLY A 144 20.12 3.12 24.61
C GLY A 144 20.41 4.54 25.07
N PHE A 145 19.80 4.94 26.17
CA PHE A 145 20.29 6.08 26.95
C PHE A 145 21.68 5.68 27.44
N GLY A 146 22.72 6.15 26.75
CA GLY A 146 24.07 6.20 27.27
C GLY A 146 24.19 7.48 28.08
N ALA A 147 24.49 7.31 29.38
CA ALA A 147 24.76 8.35 30.36
C ALA A 147 25.95 9.24 29.97
#